data_AF-S2E4T7-F1
#
_entry.id   AF-S2E4T7-F1
#
_cell.length_a   1.000
_cell.length_b   1.000
_cell.length_c   1.000
_cell.angle_alpha   90.00
_cell.angle_beta   90.00
_cell.angle_gamma   90.00
#
_symmetry.space_group_name_H-M   'P 1'
#
loop_
_entity.id
_entity.type
_entity.pdbx_description
1 polymer ?
#
loop_
_entity_poly.entity_id
_entity_poly.type
_entity_poly.pdbx_seq_one_letter_code
_entity_poly.pdbx_strand_id
1 'polypeptide(L)'
;MSITILLDNSAFADVVSPKKQMKLNFSSDDVVCKEGLIRVTNVNDNHPACVKISSVTKLIKFGWALPINDVFSAMNSGEIQSVGTVKILDTVKVFGNSGILDPKPRVVGYNVILEACAKSTVRSPEIVVVSDSEAKRVKLAERIEIDTCQTTAVQIKSANPESIKATMTNKGGITAKITSLENKISGLEQNIASERAKLSGVTNDTTSTISDTTQKIVELRNNITKTKDELNRYKLALYVEPTEISGLKFKPFLESPIDGSSLTKLSVHKSNIQPQTQLKNILMYNSLFQICAKDKAIHAPEILVTSDFETQSVRLADDISPNSCQINSVQISTENPQSISISLKNKGDISSSIDELEKKVSDLQEKIKTEKQRLEILIHQTPRSLTYDLEVTKLTENIEHLRNDLNRAKVEMFSVLNAR
;
A
#
# COMPACT_ATOMS: atom_id res chain seq x y z
N MET A 1 8.93 49.17 -4.17
CA MET A 1 8.86 47.95 -5.01
C MET A 1 8.39 46.81 -4.12
N SER A 2 7.10 46.46 -4.23
CA SER A 2 6.53 45.32 -3.50
C SER A 2 6.75 44.06 -4.33
N ILE A 3 7.43 43.08 -3.74
CA ILE A 3 7.62 41.76 -4.34
C ILE A 3 6.40 40.91 -3.95
N THR A 4 5.54 40.67 -4.93
CA THR A 4 4.42 39.73 -4.85
C THR A 4 4.98 38.31 -4.91
N ILE A 5 5.00 37.60 -3.78
CA ILE A 5 5.32 36.17 -3.75
C ILE A 5 4.04 35.41 -4.10
N LEU A 6 3.95 34.99 -5.37
CA LEU A 6 3.02 33.97 -5.83
C LEU A 6 3.43 32.62 -5.22
N LEU A 7 2.66 32.15 -4.24
CA LEU A 7 2.76 30.79 -3.73
C LEU A 7 2.02 29.85 -4.70
N ASP A 8 2.77 29.30 -5.64
CA ASP A 8 2.34 28.14 -6.42
C ASP A 8 2.29 26.91 -5.51
N ASN A 9 1.05 26.53 -5.14
CA ASN A 9 0.75 25.32 -4.40
C ASN A 9 0.85 24.12 -5.36
N SER A 10 1.91 23.33 -5.23
CA SER A 10 2.04 22.05 -5.92
C SER A 10 1.51 20.91 -5.04
N ALA A 11 0.38 20.39 -5.48
CA ALA A 11 -0.11 19.01 -5.47
C ALA A 11 0.34 18.07 -4.35
N PHE A 12 -0.59 17.86 -3.42
CA PHE A 12 -0.69 16.65 -2.63
C PHE A 12 -2.16 16.27 -2.55
N ALA A 13 -2.58 15.19 -3.21
CA ALA A 13 -3.93 14.59 -3.13
C ALA A 13 -4.98 15.56 -2.53
N ASP A 14 -5.26 16.61 -3.31
CA ASP A 14 -5.66 17.92 -2.80
C ASP A 14 -7.05 17.86 -2.15
N VAL A 15 -7.09 17.81 -0.82
CA VAL A 15 -8.19 18.43 -0.10
C VAL A 15 -8.09 19.94 -0.36
N VAL A 16 -8.75 20.39 -1.42
CA VAL A 16 -8.82 21.80 -1.81
C VAL A 16 -9.40 22.62 -0.65
N SER A 17 -9.15 23.94 -0.60
CA SER A 17 -9.62 24.72 0.56
C SER A 17 -11.15 24.61 0.75
N PRO A 18 -11.67 24.70 1.99
CA PRO A 18 -13.11 24.67 2.27
C PRO A 18 -13.94 25.53 1.30
N LYS A 19 -13.47 26.75 1.03
CA LYS A 19 -14.09 27.67 0.07
C LYS A 19 -14.13 27.14 -1.37
N LYS A 20 -13.10 26.42 -1.80
CA LYS A 20 -13.08 25.75 -3.12
C LYS A 20 -13.99 24.52 -3.14
N GLN A 21 -14.07 23.75 -2.05
CA GLN A 21 -15.01 22.62 -1.93
C GLN A 21 -16.45 23.12 -2.01
N MET A 22 -16.81 24.19 -1.29
CA MET A 22 -18.16 24.77 -1.36
C MET A 22 -18.51 25.32 -2.75
N LYS A 23 -17.54 25.84 -3.50
CA LYS A 23 -17.73 26.23 -4.91
C LYS A 23 -17.97 25.04 -5.85
N LEU A 24 -17.63 23.83 -5.42
CA LEU A 24 -17.90 22.56 -6.10
C LEU A 24 -19.17 21.89 -5.55
N ASN A 25 -20.05 22.65 -4.89
CA ASN A 25 -21.33 22.22 -4.30
C ASN A 25 -21.22 21.23 -3.12
N PHE A 26 -20.09 21.21 -2.42
CA PHE A 26 -20.01 20.54 -1.12
C PHE A 26 -20.76 21.38 -0.09
N SER A 27 -21.62 20.75 0.73
CA SER A 27 -22.27 21.45 1.84
C SER A 27 -21.24 21.85 2.89
N SER A 28 -21.62 22.72 3.83
CA SER A 28 -20.74 23.08 4.96
C SER A 28 -20.27 21.83 5.73
N ASP A 29 -21.13 20.82 5.78
CA ASP A 29 -20.90 19.55 6.45
C ASP A 29 -20.08 18.56 5.60
N ASP A 30 -20.04 18.69 4.29
CA ASP A 30 -19.23 17.80 3.43
C ASP A 30 -17.76 18.24 3.32
N VAL A 31 -17.38 19.35 3.93
CA VAL A 31 -16.02 19.89 3.81
C VAL A 31 -15.01 19.04 4.58
N VAL A 32 -14.00 18.56 3.85
CA VAL A 32 -12.89 17.78 4.38
C VAL A 32 -11.70 18.68 4.72
N CYS A 33 -10.98 18.36 5.80
CA CYS A 33 -9.80 19.11 6.24
C CYS A 33 -8.48 18.36 6.01
N LYS A 34 -7.40 19.14 5.82
CA LYS A 34 -6.03 18.63 5.78
C LYS A 34 -5.61 18.07 7.14
N GLU A 35 -4.70 17.10 7.13
CA GLU A 35 -4.18 16.46 8.35
C GLU A 35 -3.64 17.48 9.35
N GLY A 36 -3.92 17.25 10.64
CA GLY A 36 -3.57 18.17 11.73
C GLY A 36 -4.53 19.37 11.91
N LEU A 37 -5.51 19.53 11.01
CA LEU A 37 -6.58 20.50 11.13
C LEU A 37 -7.92 19.80 11.36
N ILE A 38 -8.81 20.46 12.10
CA ILE A 38 -10.19 20.01 12.28
C ILE A 38 -11.14 21.01 11.67
N ARG A 39 -12.27 20.52 11.14
CA ARG A 39 -13.36 21.37 10.66
C ARG A 39 -14.02 22.05 11.86
N VAL A 40 -14.20 23.35 11.76
CA VAL A 40 -15.04 24.16 12.63
C VAL A 40 -15.99 24.95 11.76
N THR A 41 -17.23 25.10 12.20
CA THR A 41 -18.24 25.89 11.48
C THR A 41 -18.37 27.23 12.17
N ASN A 42 -18.27 28.31 11.38
CA ASN A 42 -18.42 29.66 11.89
C ASN A 42 -19.90 29.90 12.26
N VAL A 43 -20.12 30.41 13.47
CA VAL A 43 -21.46 30.61 14.06
C VAL A 43 -22.27 31.65 13.27
N ASN A 44 -21.61 32.61 12.62
CA ASN A 44 -22.28 33.77 12.02
C ASN A 44 -22.74 33.53 10.58
N ASP A 45 -21.98 32.77 9.80
CA ASP A 45 -22.20 32.61 8.36
C ASP A 45 -22.32 31.13 7.93
N ASN A 46 -22.29 30.21 8.90
CA ASN A 46 -22.32 28.76 8.69
C ASN A 46 -21.23 28.24 7.73
N HIS A 47 -20.14 28.98 7.54
CA HIS A 47 -19.04 28.54 6.67
C HIS A 47 -18.06 27.65 7.43
N PRO A 48 -17.59 26.56 6.82
CA PRO A 48 -16.63 25.66 7.43
C PRO A 48 -15.20 26.18 7.24
N ALA A 49 -14.36 25.99 8.26
CA ALA A 49 -12.94 26.27 8.23
C ALA A 49 -12.13 25.13 8.84
N CYS A 50 -10.93 24.91 8.33
CA CYS A 50 -10.00 23.92 8.85
C CYS A 50 -8.97 24.60 9.74
N VAL A 51 -8.96 24.31 11.03
CA VAL A 51 -8.14 24.99 12.03
C VAL A 51 -7.33 24.00 12.86
N LYS A 52 -6.19 24.45 13.40
CA LYS A 52 -5.40 23.64 14.33
C LYS A 52 -6.18 23.39 15.61
N ILE A 53 -6.08 22.19 16.17
CA ILE A 53 -6.78 21.79 17.42
C ILE A 53 -6.48 22.77 18.57
N SER A 54 -5.23 23.22 18.69
CA SER A 54 -4.82 24.22 19.70
C SER A 54 -5.54 25.57 19.58
N SER A 55 -6.08 25.88 18.40
CA SER A 55 -6.80 27.12 18.11
C SER A 55 -8.31 26.99 18.31
N VAL A 56 -8.85 25.77 18.36
CA VAL A 56 -10.29 25.49 18.46
C VAL A 56 -10.86 26.07 19.74
N THR A 57 -10.21 25.80 20.88
CA THR A 57 -10.63 26.33 22.18
C THR A 57 -10.66 27.85 22.19
N LYS A 58 -9.73 28.51 21.50
CA LYS A 58 -9.71 29.97 21.38
C LYS A 58 -10.88 30.47 20.52
N LEU A 59 -11.10 29.86 19.36
CA LEU A 59 -12.17 30.25 18.43
C LEU A 59 -13.57 30.08 19.03
N ILE A 60 -13.78 29.05 19.84
CA ILE A 60 -15.03 28.86 20.60
C ILE A 60 -15.17 29.94 21.67
N LYS A 61 -14.10 30.22 22.41
CA LYS A 61 -14.10 31.24 23.46
C LYS A 61 -14.36 32.65 22.92
N PHE A 62 -13.96 32.92 21.68
CA PHE A 62 -14.24 34.17 20.96
C PHE A 62 -15.60 34.19 20.25
N GLY A 63 -16.45 33.16 20.43
CA GLY A 63 -17.77 33.08 19.81
C GLY A 63 -17.75 32.92 18.30
N TRP A 64 -16.60 32.53 17.73
CA TRP A 64 -16.44 32.36 16.29
C TRP A 64 -16.81 30.96 15.82
N ALA A 65 -16.60 29.93 16.65
CA ALA A 65 -16.93 28.53 16.34
C ALA A 65 -17.94 27.93 17.34
N LEU A 66 -18.76 26.98 16.88
CA LEU A 66 -19.73 26.27 17.73
C LEU A 66 -19.04 25.46 18.86
N PRO A 67 -19.71 25.23 20.02
CA PRO A 67 -19.13 24.52 21.16
C PRO A 67 -18.72 23.07 20.82
N ILE A 68 -17.65 22.57 21.46
CA ILE A 68 -17.08 21.21 21.23
C ILE A 68 -18.12 20.08 21.37
N ASN A 69 -19.18 20.28 22.16
CA ASN A 69 -20.26 19.29 22.29
C ASN A 69 -21.00 19.04 20.96
N ASP A 70 -21.09 20.02 20.06
CA ASP A 70 -21.72 19.87 18.75
C ASP A 70 -20.77 19.32 17.68
N VAL A 71 -19.45 19.43 17.88
CA VAL A 71 -18.45 18.73 17.05
C VAL A 71 -18.57 17.21 17.23
N PHE A 72 -18.95 16.74 18.42
CA PHE A 72 -19.28 15.33 18.68
C PHE A 72 -20.68 14.94 18.21
N SER A 73 -21.66 15.85 18.24
CA SER A 73 -23.00 15.61 17.68
C SER A 73 -22.96 15.43 16.15
N ALA A 74 -22.11 16.19 15.44
CA ALA A 74 -21.84 16.01 14.00
C ALA A 74 -21.05 14.72 13.68
N MET A 75 -20.31 14.16 14.64
CA MET A 75 -19.66 12.85 14.49
C MET A 75 -20.66 11.69 14.60
N ASN A 76 -21.80 11.88 15.27
CA ASN A 76 -22.85 10.87 15.41
C ASN A 76 -23.91 10.90 14.29
N SER A 77 -23.87 11.90 13.39
CA SER A 77 -24.81 12.02 12.26
C SER A 77 -24.30 11.44 10.93
N GLY A 78 -23.12 10.77 10.90
CA GLY A 78 -22.77 9.84 9.82
C GLY A 78 -21.55 10.14 8.95
N GLU A 79 -20.66 11.08 9.29
CA GLU A 79 -19.58 11.51 8.35
C GLU A 79 -18.12 11.31 8.80
N ILE A 80 -17.89 10.71 9.97
CA ILE A 80 -16.62 10.02 10.23
C ILE A 80 -17.02 8.57 10.44
N GLN A 81 -16.92 7.73 9.42
CA GLN A 81 -17.09 6.29 9.59
C GLN A 81 -16.11 5.86 10.69
N SER A 82 -16.64 5.58 11.89
CA SER A 82 -15.82 5.07 12.98
C SER A 82 -15.25 3.75 12.47
N VAL A 83 -13.95 3.73 12.17
CA VAL A 83 -13.23 2.53 11.73
C VAL A 83 -13.25 1.41 12.78
N GLY A 84 -13.72 1.75 13.98
CA GLY A 84 -13.99 0.85 15.06
C GLY A 84 -14.44 1.60 16.31
N THR A 85 -14.49 0.91 17.44
CA THR A 85 -14.94 1.45 18.72
C THR A 85 -13.77 1.61 19.67
N VAL A 86 -13.81 2.65 20.52
CA VAL A 86 -12.89 2.78 21.65
C VAL A 86 -13.70 2.74 22.92
N LYS A 87 -13.30 1.86 23.84
CA LYS A 87 -13.87 1.74 25.17
C LYS A 87 -12.82 2.17 26.19
N ILE A 88 -13.21 3.07 27.09
CA ILE A 88 -12.41 3.34 28.29
C ILE A 88 -12.66 2.18 29.25
N LEU A 89 -11.63 1.41 29.54
CA LEU A 89 -11.70 0.29 30.47
C LEU A 89 -11.55 0.78 31.91
N ASP A 90 -10.64 1.73 32.16
CA ASP A 90 -10.38 2.27 33.48
C ASP A 90 -9.73 3.66 33.42
N THR A 91 -9.86 4.43 34.50
CA THR A 91 -9.24 5.75 34.69
C THR A 91 -8.61 5.85 36.08
N VAL A 92 -7.28 5.80 36.14
CA VAL A 92 -6.52 5.75 37.40
C VAL A 92 -5.91 7.12 37.70
N LYS A 93 -6.13 7.66 38.90
CA LYS A 93 -5.54 8.93 39.35
C LYS A 93 -4.02 8.84 39.41
N VAL A 94 -3.34 9.83 38.83
CA VAL A 94 -1.89 10.02 38.98
C VAL A 94 -1.65 11.15 39.96
N PHE A 95 -0.97 10.85 41.05
CA PHE A 95 -0.60 11.81 42.08
C PHE A 95 0.81 12.34 41.83
N GLY A 96 0.97 13.66 41.95
CA GLY A 96 2.27 14.32 41.88
C GLY A 96 2.71 14.86 43.24
N ASN A 97 4.02 15.03 43.41
CA ASN A 97 4.57 15.65 44.60
C ASN A 97 4.10 17.10 44.67
N SER A 98 3.32 17.37 45.71
CA SER A 98 2.97 18.72 46.13
C SER A 98 4.15 19.14 47.01
N GLY A 99 4.87 20.19 46.62
CA GLY A 99 6.13 20.57 47.25
C GLY A 99 6.03 20.77 48.78
N ILE A 100 7.14 21.14 49.41
CA ILE A 100 7.33 21.20 50.88
C ILE A 100 6.21 21.92 51.66
N LEU A 101 5.45 22.81 51.01
CA LEU A 101 4.42 23.65 51.62
C LEU A 101 3.01 23.03 51.69
N ASP A 102 2.73 21.93 50.98
CA ASP A 102 1.44 21.23 51.04
C ASP A 102 1.68 19.72 50.92
N PRO A 103 1.65 18.96 52.03
CA PRO A 103 2.02 17.54 52.03
C PRO A 103 0.97 16.63 51.38
N LYS A 104 -0.19 17.15 50.96
CA LYS A 104 -1.25 16.33 50.37
C LYS A 104 -0.94 16.05 48.89
N PRO A 105 -0.89 14.79 48.45
CA PRO A 105 -0.70 14.46 47.04
C PRO A 105 -1.83 15.03 46.19
N ARG A 106 -1.48 15.90 45.24
CA ARG A 106 -2.42 16.49 44.27
C ARG A 106 -2.51 15.60 43.04
N VAL A 107 -3.72 15.48 42.49
CA VAL A 107 -3.93 14.81 41.21
C VAL A 107 -3.32 15.68 40.11
N VAL A 108 -2.32 15.14 39.41
CA VAL A 108 -1.63 15.83 38.29
C VAL A 108 -2.07 15.31 36.92
N GLY A 109 -2.88 14.24 36.90
CA GLY A 109 -3.48 13.68 35.70
C GLY A 109 -4.11 12.32 35.97
N TYR A 110 -4.45 11.61 34.90
CA TYR A 110 -5.08 10.30 34.93
C TYR A 110 -4.40 9.38 33.93
N ASN A 111 -4.15 8.13 34.31
CA ASN A 111 -3.83 7.05 33.39
C ASN A 111 -5.14 6.45 32.90
N VAL A 112 -5.40 6.57 31.60
CA VAL A 112 -6.61 6.07 30.96
C VAL A 112 -6.26 4.79 30.22
N ILE A 113 -6.91 3.69 30.58
CA ILE A 113 -6.77 2.39 29.93
C ILE A 113 -7.88 2.27 28.88
N LEU A 114 -7.50 1.94 27.65
CA LEU A 114 -8.35 2.02 26.47
C LEU A 114 -8.30 0.69 25.73
N GLU A 115 -9.44 0.25 25.23
CA GLU A 115 -9.57 -0.87 24.29
C GLU A 115 -10.11 -0.33 22.97
N ALA A 116 -9.35 -0.51 21.89
CA ALA A 116 -9.75 -0.15 20.54
C ALA A 116 -10.05 -1.40 19.73
N CYS A 117 -11.27 -1.55 19.24
CA CYS A 117 -11.73 -2.68 18.45
C CYS A 117 -12.05 -2.25 17.03
N ALA A 118 -11.62 -3.01 16.02
CA ALA A 118 -11.82 -2.69 14.61
C ALA A 118 -13.08 -3.36 14.04
N LYS A 119 -13.93 -2.60 13.33
CA LYS A 119 -15.08 -3.14 12.58
C LYS A 119 -14.72 -3.55 11.15
N SER A 120 -13.58 -3.07 10.67
CA SER A 120 -12.94 -3.41 9.40
C SER A 120 -11.44 -3.26 9.58
N THR A 121 -10.63 -3.87 8.72
CA THR A 121 -9.16 -3.77 8.87
C THR A 121 -8.69 -2.32 8.92
N VAL A 122 -8.10 -1.92 10.05
CA VAL A 122 -7.59 -0.56 10.26
C VAL A 122 -6.08 -0.56 10.15
N ARG A 123 -5.53 0.22 9.21
CA ARG A 123 -4.09 0.44 9.04
C ARG A 123 -3.67 1.73 9.75
N SER A 124 -2.59 1.68 10.52
CA SER A 124 -2.06 2.78 11.34
C SER A 124 -3.13 3.50 12.17
N PRO A 125 -3.81 2.80 13.12
CA PRO A 125 -4.81 3.41 13.97
C PRO A 125 -4.17 4.36 15.00
N GLU A 126 -4.83 5.48 15.26
CA GLU A 126 -4.50 6.43 16.32
C GLU A 126 -5.71 6.68 17.22
N ILE A 127 -5.55 6.52 18.53
CA ILE A 127 -6.57 6.97 19.48
C ILE A 127 -6.32 8.43 19.84
N VAL A 128 -7.33 9.27 19.67
CA VAL A 128 -7.35 10.65 20.18
C VAL A 128 -8.06 10.63 21.51
N VAL A 129 -7.35 11.01 22.58
CA VAL A 129 -7.90 11.15 23.93
C VAL A 129 -7.97 12.62 24.27
N VAL A 130 -9.16 13.10 24.60
CA VAL A 130 -9.44 14.51 24.88
C VAL A 130 -10.00 14.62 26.29
N SER A 131 -9.62 15.69 26.97
CA SER A 131 -10.16 16.11 28.26
C SER A 131 -10.49 17.60 28.22
N ASP A 132 -11.04 18.11 29.31
CA ASP A 132 -11.19 19.55 29.55
C ASP A 132 -9.88 20.36 29.52
N SER A 133 -8.74 19.71 29.71
CA SER A 133 -7.45 20.38 29.91
C SER A 133 -6.45 20.17 28.78
N GLU A 134 -6.49 19.01 28.13
CA GLU A 134 -5.60 18.69 27.00
C GLU A 134 -6.17 17.62 26.06
N ALA A 135 -5.50 17.46 24.91
CA ALA A 135 -5.74 16.37 23.97
C ALA A 135 -4.41 15.66 23.64
N LYS A 136 -4.45 14.33 23.56
CA LYS A 136 -3.31 13.46 23.24
C LYS A 136 -3.65 12.46 22.15
N ARG A 137 -2.63 12.04 21.41
CA ARG A 137 -2.70 10.99 20.38
C ARG A 137 -1.88 9.79 20.81
N VAL A 138 -2.45 8.60 20.66
CA VAL A 138 -1.82 7.32 20.97
C VAL A 138 -1.78 6.50 19.70
N LYS A 139 -0.59 6.23 19.18
CA LYS A 139 -0.42 5.32 18.04
C LYS A 139 -0.60 3.89 18.52
N LEU A 140 -1.39 3.10 17.80
CA LEU A 140 -1.61 1.67 18.06
C LEU A 140 -0.70 0.80 17.18
N ALA A 141 -0.90 -0.53 17.22
CA ALA A 141 -0.18 -1.45 16.34
C ALA A 141 -0.45 -1.12 14.87
N GLU A 142 0.49 -1.49 13.99
CA GLU A 142 0.47 -1.15 12.57
C GLU A 142 -0.83 -1.51 11.85
N ARG A 143 -1.49 -2.57 12.33
CA ARG A 143 -2.75 -3.08 11.82
C ARG A 143 -3.59 -3.64 12.96
N ILE A 144 -4.88 -3.31 12.96
CA ILE A 144 -5.89 -4.02 13.73
C ILE A 144 -6.76 -4.76 12.71
N GLU A 145 -6.77 -6.08 12.81
CA GLU A 145 -7.58 -6.94 11.94
C GLU A 145 -9.06 -6.78 12.27
N ILE A 146 -9.92 -7.11 11.32
CA ILE A 146 -11.36 -7.15 11.53
C ILE A 146 -11.71 -7.99 12.77
N ASP A 147 -12.64 -7.48 13.59
CA ASP A 147 -13.13 -8.12 14.81
C ASP A 147 -12.07 -8.42 15.88
N THR A 148 -10.90 -7.77 15.78
CA THR A 148 -9.86 -7.81 16.82
C THR A 148 -9.81 -6.50 17.60
N CYS A 149 -9.36 -6.61 18.86
CA CYS A 149 -9.22 -5.48 19.77
C CYS A 149 -7.77 -5.36 20.26
N GLN A 150 -7.35 -4.12 20.52
CA GLN A 150 -6.05 -3.82 21.10
C GLN A 150 -6.22 -2.93 22.33
N THR A 151 -5.56 -3.29 23.42
CA THR A 151 -5.52 -2.49 24.64
C THR A 151 -4.30 -1.56 24.64
N THR A 152 -4.49 -0.32 25.08
CA THR A 152 -3.42 0.66 25.28
C THR A 152 -3.69 1.53 26.51
N ALA A 153 -2.72 2.34 26.92
CA ALA A 153 -2.90 3.29 28.01
C ALA A 153 -2.25 4.64 27.68
N VAL A 154 -2.84 5.72 28.20
CA VAL A 154 -2.27 7.07 28.08
C VAL A 154 -2.48 7.88 29.34
N GLN A 155 -1.46 8.61 29.75
CA GLN A 155 -1.59 9.60 30.81
C GLN A 155 -2.14 10.91 30.23
N ILE A 156 -3.25 11.44 30.74
CA ILE A 156 -3.84 12.72 30.33
C ILE A 156 -4.08 13.64 31.53
N LYS A 157 -3.80 14.93 31.39
CA LYS A 157 -4.15 15.96 32.36
C LYS A 157 -5.64 16.26 32.25
N SER A 158 -6.35 16.32 33.36
CA SER A 158 -7.75 16.74 33.37
C SER A 158 -8.12 17.28 34.75
N ALA A 159 -9.00 18.29 34.81
CA ALA A 159 -9.57 18.76 36.06
C ALA A 159 -10.80 17.92 36.46
N ASN A 160 -11.58 17.43 35.49
CA ASN A 160 -12.69 16.51 35.70
C ASN A 160 -12.50 15.17 34.94
N PRO A 161 -12.40 14.01 35.62
CA PRO A 161 -12.23 12.72 34.96
C PRO A 161 -13.38 12.35 34.02
N GLU A 162 -14.61 12.82 34.28
CA GLU A 162 -15.76 12.56 33.41
C GLU A 162 -15.69 13.33 32.08
N SER A 163 -14.79 14.31 31.97
CA SER A 163 -14.53 15.03 30.72
C SER A 163 -13.69 14.23 29.73
N ILE A 164 -13.08 13.13 30.17
CA ILE A 164 -12.17 12.33 29.35
C ILE A 164 -12.98 11.51 28.35
N LYS A 165 -12.72 11.74 27.06
CA LYS A 165 -13.30 11.01 25.93
C LYS A 165 -12.19 10.47 25.05
N ALA A 166 -12.41 9.30 24.45
CA ALA A 166 -11.47 8.68 23.54
C ALA A 166 -12.17 8.26 22.24
N THR A 167 -11.53 8.52 21.10
CA THR A 167 -12.02 8.11 19.79
C THR A 167 -10.89 7.51 18.98
N MET A 168 -11.20 6.46 18.21
CA MET A 168 -10.24 5.92 17.25
C MET A 168 -10.36 6.73 15.97
N THR A 169 -9.25 7.31 15.58
CA THR A 169 -9.04 7.89 14.28
C THR A 169 -8.10 6.98 13.50
N ASN A 170 -8.26 6.92 12.19
CA ASN A 170 -7.21 6.43 11.33
C ASN A 170 -6.94 7.51 10.27
N LYS A 171 -5.94 7.26 9.43
CA LYS A 171 -5.84 7.93 8.14
C LYS A 171 -6.96 7.42 7.22
N GLY A 172 -8.23 7.64 7.57
CA GLY A 172 -9.41 6.96 7.02
C GLY A 172 -9.56 7.03 5.51
N GLY A 173 -9.33 8.22 4.95
CA GLY A 173 -9.26 8.38 3.50
C GLY A 173 -8.18 7.51 2.86
N ILE A 174 -7.01 7.38 3.49
CA ILE A 174 -5.90 6.56 3.01
C ILE A 174 -6.23 5.07 3.13
N THR A 175 -6.76 4.59 4.26
CA THR A 175 -7.09 3.16 4.43
C THR A 175 -8.20 2.71 3.47
N ALA A 176 -9.25 3.52 3.32
CA ALA A 176 -10.33 3.24 2.36
C ALA A 176 -9.80 3.26 0.92
N LYS A 177 -8.91 4.21 0.60
CA LYS A 177 -8.31 4.30 -0.73
C LYS A 177 -7.36 3.14 -1.03
N ILE A 178 -6.54 2.69 -0.07
CA ILE A 178 -5.69 1.49 -0.23
C ILE A 178 -6.59 0.28 -0.51
N THR A 179 -7.66 0.08 0.27
CA THR A 179 -8.62 -1.02 0.06
C THR A 179 -9.28 -0.95 -1.32
N SER A 180 -9.70 0.24 -1.74
CA SER A 180 -10.28 0.47 -3.07
C SER A 180 -9.29 0.18 -4.20
N LEU A 181 -8.01 0.57 -4.05
CA LEU A 181 -6.96 0.31 -5.02
C LEU A 181 -6.60 -1.17 -5.09
N GLU A 182 -6.54 -1.88 -3.96
CA GLU A 182 -6.34 -3.33 -3.89
C GLU A 182 -7.47 -4.07 -4.62
N ASN A 183 -8.73 -3.69 -4.39
CA ASN A 183 -9.88 -4.25 -5.10
C ASN A 183 -9.84 -3.96 -6.61
N LYS A 184 -9.42 -2.75 -7.00
CA LYS A 184 -9.28 -2.38 -8.42
C LYS A 184 -8.19 -3.20 -9.13
N ILE A 185 -7.06 -3.46 -8.46
CA ILE A 185 -5.99 -4.32 -8.99
C ILE A 185 -6.53 -5.73 -9.22
N SER A 186 -7.21 -6.32 -8.22
CA SER A 186 -7.79 -7.66 -8.34
C SER A 186 -8.79 -7.75 -9.52
N GLY A 187 -9.65 -6.74 -9.70
CA GLY A 187 -10.55 -6.69 -10.86
C GLY A 187 -9.83 -6.57 -12.21
N LEU A 188 -8.75 -5.78 -12.29
CA LEU A 188 -7.94 -5.69 -13.51
C LEU A 188 -7.21 -7.00 -13.84
N GLU A 189 -6.72 -7.71 -12.82
CA GLU A 189 -6.07 -9.03 -12.99
C GLU A 189 -7.06 -10.08 -13.51
N GLN A 190 -8.30 -10.08 -13.00
CA GLN A 190 -9.38 -10.93 -13.53
C GLN A 190 -9.69 -10.61 -15.00
N ASN A 191 -9.71 -9.33 -15.38
CA ASN A 191 -9.91 -8.93 -16.77
C ASN A 191 -8.77 -9.42 -17.68
N ILE A 192 -7.52 -9.34 -17.24
CA ILE A 192 -6.38 -9.92 -17.98
C ILE A 192 -6.54 -11.43 -18.15
N ALA A 193 -6.93 -12.14 -17.10
CA ALA A 193 -7.14 -13.59 -17.17
C ALA A 193 -8.24 -13.95 -18.19
N SER A 194 -9.33 -13.18 -18.21
CA SER A 194 -10.42 -13.32 -19.19
C SER A 194 -9.96 -13.08 -20.63
N GLU A 195 -9.22 -11.99 -20.89
CA GLU A 195 -8.70 -11.70 -22.23
C GLU A 195 -7.66 -12.73 -22.70
N ARG A 196 -6.83 -13.26 -21.77
CA ARG A 196 -5.91 -14.38 -22.07
C ARG A 196 -6.66 -15.67 -22.41
N ALA A 197 -7.76 -15.95 -21.73
CA ALA A 197 -8.59 -17.12 -22.04
C ALA A 197 -9.16 -17.03 -23.47
N LYS A 198 -9.56 -15.83 -23.91
CA LYS A 198 -10.01 -15.61 -25.29
C LYS A 198 -8.92 -15.95 -26.30
N LEU A 199 -7.68 -15.51 -26.07
CA LEU A 199 -6.51 -15.86 -26.90
C LEU A 199 -6.26 -17.38 -26.96
N SER A 200 -6.40 -18.08 -25.83
CA SER A 200 -6.19 -19.54 -25.77
C SER A 200 -7.28 -20.36 -26.48
N GLY A 201 -8.45 -19.76 -26.72
CA GLY A 201 -9.59 -20.39 -27.39
C GLY A 201 -9.70 -20.10 -28.90
N VAL A 202 -8.82 -19.27 -29.47
CA VAL A 202 -8.85 -18.94 -30.91
C VAL A 202 -8.22 -20.09 -31.70
N THR A 203 -9.06 -20.89 -32.37
CA THR A 203 -8.60 -21.96 -33.26
C THR A 203 -8.63 -21.59 -34.74
N ASN A 204 -9.36 -20.55 -35.18
CA ASN A 204 -9.62 -20.31 -36.61
C ASN A 204 -9.91 -18.85 -37.07
N ASP A 205 -9.51 -17.78 -36.36
CA ASP A 205 -9.83 -16.41 -36.83
C ASP A 205 -8.68 -15.39 -36.84
N THR A 206 -8.90 -14.37 -37.68
CA THR A 206 -7.96 -13.43 -38.34
C THR A 206 -6.99 -12.65 -37.44
N THR A 207 -5.82 -12.34 -38.00
CA THR A 207 -4.69 -11.60 -37.38
C THR A 207 -5.10 -10.28 -36.68
N SER A 208 -6.20 -9.65 -37.12
CA SER A 208 -6.75 -8.43 -36.51
C SER A 208 -7.34 -8.66 -35.11
N THR A 209 -8.06 -9.76 -34.90
CA THR A 209 -8.68 -10.08 -33.59
C THR A 209 -7.62 -10.40 -32.53
N ILE A 210 -6.54 -11.06 -32.95
CA ILE A 210 -5.36 -11.33 -32.11
C ILE A 210 -4.66 -10.02 -31.75
N SER A 211 -4.48 -9.11 -32.72
CA SER A 211 -3.88 -7.78 -32.49
C SER A 211 -4.68 -6.95 -31.49
N ASP A 212 -6.00 -6.87 -31.65
CA ASP A 212 -6.88 -6.08 -30.77
C ASP A 212 -6.92 -6.62 -29.34
N THR A 213 -6.95 -7.95 -29.20
CA THR A 213 -6.92 -8.61 -27.88
C THR A 213 -5.57 -8.39 -27.19
N THR A 214 -4.48 -8.45 -27.96
CA THR A 214 -3.12 -8.19 -27.46
C THR A 214 -2.98 -6.73 -27.00
N GLN A 215 -3.51 -5.77 -27.76
CA GLN A 215 -3.49 -4.36 -27.39
C GLN A 215 -4.29 -4.09 -26.09
N LYS A 216 -5.47 -4.70 -25.94
CA LYS A 216 -6.25 -4.62 -24.69
C LYS A 216 -5.48 -5.18 -23.49
N ILE A 217 -4.75 -6.28 -23.65
CA ILE A 217 -3.92 -6.83 -22.57
C ILE A 217 -2.79 -5.86 -22.18
N VAL A 218 -2.16 -5.20 -23.16
CA VAL A 218 -1.15 -4.17 -22.89
C VAL A 218 -1.75 -2.99 -22.13
N GLU A 219 -2.93 -2.50 -22.53
CA GLU A 219 -3.63 -1.42 -21.83
C GLU A 219 -4.02 -1.80 -20.39
N LEU A 220 -4.54 -3.02 -20.19
CA LEU A 220 -4.88 -3.53 -18.86
C LEU A 220 -3.63 -3.63 -17.97
N ARG A 221 -2.50 -4.12 -18.50
CA ARG A 221 -1.21 -4.15 -17.77
C ARG A 221 -0.77 -2.75 -17.37
N ASN A 222 -0.86 -1.77 -18.28
CA ASN A 222 -0.53 -0.38 -17.98
C ASN A 222 -1.41 0.19 -16.86
N ASN A 223 -2.70 -0.14 -16.86
CA ASN A 223 -3.63 0.29 -15.80
C ASN A 223 -3.32 -0.38 -14.45
N ILE A 224 -2.93 -1.65 -14.43
CA ILE A 224 -2.45 -2.32 -13.21
C ILE A 224 -1.22 -1.60 -12.67
N THR A 225 -0.22 -1.36 -13.50
CA THR A 225 1.02 -0.68 -13.09
C THR A 225 0.74 0.70 -12.51
N LYS A 226 -0.11 1.51 -13.17
CA LYS A 226 -0.52 2.83 -12.65
C LYS A 226 -1.25 2.73 -11.31
N THR A 227 -2.14 1.74 -11.17
CA THR A 227 -2.91 1.53 -9.92
C THR A 227 -2.00 1.02 -8.80
N LYS A 228 -1.01 0.18 -9.09
CA LYS A 228 0.02 -0.27 -8.14
C LYS A 228 0.92 0.89 -7.69
N ASP A 229 1.31 1.78 -8.59
CA ASP A 229 2.05 3.00 -8.23
C ASP A 229 1.23 3.87 -7.27
N GLU A 230 -0.05 4.11 -7.58
CA GLU A 230 -0.95 4.86 -6.70
C GLU A 230 -1.08 4.17 -5.33
N LEU A 231 -1.26 2.84 -5.30
CA LEU A 231 -1.33 2.05 -4.07
C LEU A 231 -0.08 2.22 -3.21
N ASN A 232 1.10 2.12 -3.80
CA ASN A 232 2.37 2.24 -3.08
C ASN A 232 2.59 3.64 -2.52
N ARG A 233 2.11 4.69 -3.19
CA ARG A 233 2.10 6.06 -2.64
C ARG A 233 1.20 6.16 -1.40
N TYR A 234 0.00 5.59 -1.43
CA TYR A 234 -0.89 5.59 -0.27
C TYR A 234 -0.35 4.73 0.88
N LYS A 235 0.31 3.60 0.57
CA LYS A 235 1.02 2.79 1.58
C LYS A 235 2.15 3.61 2.22
N LEU A 236 2.96 4.31 1.45
CA LEU A 236 4.01 5.18 1.98
C LEU A 236 3.47 6.28 2.91
N ALA A 237 2.33 6.88 2.55
CA ALA A 237 1.68 7.90 3.35
C ALA A 237 1.24 7.39 4.74
N LEU A 238 1.18 6.08 4.99
CA LEU A 238 0.97 5.53 6.33
C LEU A 238 2.21 5.70 7.23
N TYR A 239 3.41 5.70 6.66
CA TYR A 239 4.67 5.52 7.39
C TYR A 239 5.59 6.75 7.43
N VAL A 240 5.33 7.78 6.61
CA VAL A 240 6.13 9.01 6.51
C VAL A 240 5.39 10.22 7.13
N GLU A 241 6.13 11.18 7.69
CA GLU A 241 5.56 12.44 8.18
C GLU A 241 5.05 13.34 7.03
N PRO A 242 3.88 14.02 7.16
CA PRO A 242 3.23 14.74 6.05
C PRO A 242 4.08 15.83 5.38
N THR A 243 4.98 16.46 6.11
CA THR A 243 5.87 17.52 5.60
C THR A 243 6.94 17.01 4.64
N GLU A 244 7.35 15.75 4.77
CA GLU A 244 8.42 15.17 3.94
C GLU A 244 7.91 14.59 2.62
N ILE A 245 6.61 14.29 2.56
CA ILE A 245 5.95 13.84 1.32
C ILE A 245 5.87 15.03 0.32
N SER A 246 5.93 16.28 0.85
CA SER A 246 6.14 17.60 0.21
C SER A 246 6.66 17.60 -1.20
N GLY A 247 7.92 17.19 -1.22
CA GLY A 247 8.81 17.31 -2.35
C GLY A 247 8.96 16.01 -3.13
N LEU A 248 8.15 14.98 -2.84
CA LEU A 248 8.21 13.72 -3.55
C LEU A 248 7.60 13.86 -4.94
N LYS A 249 8.42 14.34 -5.88
CA LYS A 249 8.13 14.30 -7.32
C LYS A 249 8.35 12.86 -7.80
N PHE A 250 7.30 12.05 -7.69
CA PHE A 250 7.26 10.75 -8.34
C PHE A 250 7.20 10.97 -9.85
N LYS A 251 8.31 10.72 -10.55
CA LYS A 251 8.31 10.75 -12.01
C LYS A 251 7.32 9.67 -12.49
N PRO A 252 6.27 10.04 -13.25
CA PRO A 252 5.45 9.05 -13.90
C PRO A 252 6.32 8.24 -14.87
N PHE A 253 5.83 7.04 -15.16
CA PHE A 253 6.33 6.09 -16.13
C PHE A 253 7.06 6.77 -17.33
N LEU A 254 8.34 6.44 -17.48
CA LEU A 254 9.17 6.58 -18.70
C LEU A 254 8.90 7.84 -19.54
N GLU A 255 9.42 9.00 -19.13
CA GLU A 255 9.60 10.14 -20.06
C GLU A 255 10.77 9.91 -21.03
N SER A 256 11.66 8.95 -20.75
CA SER A 256 12.83 8.62 -21.58
C SER A 256 13.17 7.12 -21.52
N PRO A 257 13.71 6.52 -22.60
CA PRO A 257 14.07 5.09 -22.63
C PRO A 257 15.05 4.72 -21.51
N ILE A 258 14.84 3.58 -20.86
CA ILE A 258 15.73 3.05 -19.81
C ILE A 258 16.82 2.20 -20.46
N ASP A 259 18.05 2.31 -19.95
CA ASP A 259 19.15 1.40 -20.26
C ASP A 259 19.28 0.31 -19.19
N GLY A 260 19.18 -0.94 -19.64
CA GLY A 260 19.24 -2.14 -18.80
C GLY A 260 18.10 -2.26 -17.78
N SER A 261 18.18 -3.29 -16.93
CA SER A 261 17.40 -3.31 -15.68
C SER A 261 18.07 -2.36 -14.69
N SER A 262 17.30 -1.49 -14.05
CA SER A 262 17.84 -0.48 -13.14
C SER A 262 17.15 -0.51 -11.79
N LEU A 263 17.93 -0.23 -10.75
CA LEU A 263 17.47 -0.06 -9.38
C LEU A 263 17.98 1.30 -8.89
N THR A 264 17.06 2.20 -8.57
CA THR A 264 17.37 3.56 -8.17
C THR A 264 16.82 3.86 -6.79
N LYS A 265 17.68 4.22 -5.84
CA LYS A 265 17.24 4.82 -4.58
C LYS A 265 16.66 6.20 -4.87
N LEU A 266 15.39 6.42 -4.54
CA LEU A 266 14.69 7.67 -4.78
C LEU A 266 14.88 8.63 -3.61
N SER A 267 14.56 8.17 -2.39
CA SER A 267 14.62 8.99 -1.18
C SER A 267 14.67 8.13 0.09
N VAL A 268 14.99 8.78 1.20
CA VAL A 268 15.00 8.20 2.54
C VAL A 268 14.25 9.14 3.47
N HIS A 269 13.28 8.62 4.20
CA HIS A 269 12.42 9.38 5.10
C HIS A 269 12.42 8.79 6.48
N LYS A 270 12.34 9.64 7.51
CA LYS A 270 12.23 9.14 8.87
C LYS A 270 10.89 8.40 9.03
N SER A 271 10.93 7.22 9.62
CA SER A 271 9.71 6.44 9.86
C SER A 271 8.97 6.97 11.08
N ASN A 272 7.65 6.90 11.02
CA ASN A 272 6.76 7.13 12.15
C ASN A 272 6.81 6.03 13.22
N ILE A 273 7.49 4.93 12.93
CA ILE A 273 7.65 3.73 13.76
C ILE A 273 9.04 3.76 14.41
N GLN A 274 9.13 3.30 15.65
CA GLN A 274 10.43 3.13 16.32
C GLN A 274 10.97 1.70 16.10
N PRO A 275 12.30 1.53 16.02
CA PRO A 275 12.91 0.21 15.94
C PRO A 275 12.58 -0.62 17.18
N GLN A 276 12.42 -1.94 17.00
CA GLN A 276 12.09 -2.87 18.09
C GLN A 276 13.16 -2.85 19.19
N THR A 277 14.41 -2.66 18.81
CA THR A 277 15.54 -2.43 19.70
C THR A 277 15.71 -0.93 19.96
N GLN A 278 15.29 -0.48 21.15
CA GLN A 278 15.47 0.90 21.61
C GLN A 278 16.92 1.17 22.06
N LEU A 279 17.86 1.02 21.13
CA LEU A 279 19.24 1.46 21.31
C LEU A 279 19.32 2.97 21.05
N LYS A 280 20.09 3.66 21.90
CA LYS A 280 20.26 5.12 21.83
C LYS A 280 20.88 5.47 20.47
N ASN A 281 20.21 6.33 19.70
CA ASN A 281 20.60 6.85 18.38
C ASN A 281 20.20 6.03 17.14
N ILE A 282 19.58 4.86 17.28
CA ILE A 282 19.07 4.11 16.13
C ILE A 282 17.63 4.51 15.86
N LEU A 283 17.37 4.94 14.63
CA LEU A 283 16.04 5.32 14.16
C LEU A 283 15.65 4.44 12.97
N MET A 284 14.35 4.29 12.77
CA MET A 284 13.83 3.57 11.61
C MET A 284 13.54 4.55 10.48
N TYR A 285 13.91 4.17 9.26
CA TYR A 285 13.72 4.96 8.05
C TYR A 285 13.00 4.18 6.98
N ASN A 286 12.17 4.86 6.19
CA ASN A 286 11.59 4.31 4.96
C ASN A 286 12.52 4.68 3.80
N SER A 287 13.14 3.67 3.18
CA SER A 287 13.91 3.83 1.95
C SER A 287 13.03 3.55 0.75
N LEU A 288 12.83 4.55 -0.10
CA LEU A 288 12.08 4.41 -1.35
C LEU A 288 13.04 4.10 -2.48
N PHE A 289 12.64 3.18 -3.33
CA PHE A 289 13.38 2.85 -4.54
C PHE A 289 12.45 2.56 -5.69
N GLN A 290 12.98 2.76 -6.89
CA GLN A 290 12.36 2.38 -8.14
C GLN A 290 13.18 1.26 -8.76
N ILE A 291 12.50 0.17 -9.10
CA ILE A 291 13.05 -0.88 -9.94
C ILE A 291 12.40 -0.79 -11.32
N CYS A 292 13.20 -0.92 -12.37
CA CYS A 292 12.72 -0.88 -13.74
C CYS A 292 13.27 -2.05 -14.56
N ALA A 293 12.41 -2.60 -15.40
CA ALA A 293 12.72 -3.62 -16.38
C ALA A 293 12.64 -3.01 -17.79
N LYS A 294 13.65 -3.26 -18.63
CA LYS A 294 13.72 -2.77 -20.01
C LYS A 294 13.01 -3.72 -20.96
N ASP A 295 13.72 -4.65 -21.55
CA ASP A 295 13.25 -5.56 -22.60
C ASP A 295 12.76 -6.89 -22.04
N LYS A 296 13.35 -7.33 -20.93
CA LYS A 296 12.99 -8.57 -20.24
C LYS A 296 12.29 -8.30 -18.93
N ALA A 297 11.39 -9.21 -18.55
CA ALA A 297 10.76 -9.17 -17.25
C ALA A 297 11.80 -9.45 -16.16
N ILE A 298 11.62 -8.85 -14.98
CA ILE A 298 12.38 -9.23 -13.78
C ILE A 298 11.45 -10.10 -12.95
N HIS A 299 11.74 -11.40 -12.91
CA HIS A 299 10.97 -12.35 -12.14
C HIS A 299 11.49 -12.43 -10.70
N ALA A 300 10.56 -12.50 -9.75
CA ALA A 300 10.85 -12.63 -8.33
C ALA A 300 11.97 -11.69 -7.83
N PRO A 301 11.84 -10.36 -7.99
CA PRO A 301 12.93 -9.43 -7.68
C PRO A 301 13.32 -9.52 -6.20
N GLU A 302 14.60 -9.70 -5.90
CA GLU A 302 15.12 -9.70 -4.53
C GLU A 302 16.05 -8.51 -4.33
N ILE A 303 15.67 -7.63 -3.41
CA ILE A 303 16.34 -6.36 -3.14
C ILE A 303 17.08 -6.47 -1.81
N LEU A 304 18.38 -6.23 -1.83
CA LEU A 304 19.18 -6.12 -0.63
C LEU A 304 19.26 -4.64 -0.23
N VAL A 305 18.74 -4.32 0.96
CA VAL A 305 18.79 -3.00 1.57
C VAL A 305 19.77 -3.07 2.73
N THR A 306 20.82 -2.27 2.69
CA THR A 306 21.91 -2.30 3.68
C THR A 306 22.09 -0.91 4.29
N SER A 307 22.23 -0.83 5.60
CA SER A 307 22.64 0.36 6.35
C SER A 307 23.92 0.09 7.14
N ASP A 308 24.38 1.10 7.88
CA ASP A 308 25.43 0.98 8.89
C ASP A 308 25.07 0.08 10.09
N PHE A 309 23.79 -0.25 10.27
CA PHE A 309 23.30 -1.02 11.41
C PHE A 309 22.76 -2.39 11.03
N GLU A 310 22.01 -2.50 9.93
CA GLU A 310 21.38 -3.75 9.53
C GLU A 310 21.37 -3.96 8.02
N THR A 311 21.17 -5.22 7.64
CA THR A 311 20.97 -5.62 6.25
C THR A 311 19.68 -6.42 6.17
N GLN A 312 18.80 -6.04 5.25
CA GLN A 312 17.54 -6.71 5.00
C GLN A 312 17.44 -7.14 3.54
N SER A 313 17.03 -8.38 3.32
CA SER A 313 16.64 -8.86 1.98
C SER A 313 15.12 -8.80 1.84
N VAL A 314 14.65 -8.17 0.77
CA VAL A 314 13.23 -7.99 0.50
C VAL A 314 12.92 -8.53 -0.88
N ARG A 315 12.14 -9.61 -0.91
CA ARG A 315 11.59 -10.14 -2.14
C ARG A 315 10.30 -9.41 -2.49
N LEU A 316 10.24 -8.84 -3.68
CA LEU A 316 9.01 -8.24 -4.19
C LEU A 316 8.03 -9.34 -4.56
N ALA A 317 6.76 -9.14 -4.23
CA ALA A 317 5.70 -10.10 -4.51
C ALA A 317 5.36 -10.17 -6.01
N ASP A 318 5.63 -9.07 -6.73
CA ASP A 318 5.27 -8.90 -8.12
C ASP A 318 6.50 -8.94 -9.03
N ASP A 319 6.35 -9.57 -10.19
CA ASP A 319 7.30 -9.46 -11.29
C ASP A 319 7.27 -8.04 -11.88
N ILE A 320 8.41 -7.58 -12.38
CA ILE A 320 8.51 -6.31 -13.11
C ILE A 320 8.36 -6.64 -14.59
N SER A 321 7.23 -6.22 -15.19
CA SER A 321 6.99 -6.46 -16.61
C SER A 321 7.99 -5.71 -17.49
N PRO A 322 8.27 -6.19 -18.72
CA PRO A 322 9.07 -5.45 -19.67
C PRO A 322 8.55 -4.02 -19.87
N ASN A 323 9.49 -3.09 -20.05
CA ASN A 323 9.32 -1.67 -20.25
C ASN A 323 8.51 -1.03 -19.13
N SER A 324 8.66 -1.51 -17.90
CA SER A 324 7.90 -1.01 -16.76
C SER A 324 8.77 -0.76 -15.55
N CYS A 325 8.31 0.15 -14.69
CA CYS A 325 8.93 0.44 -13.41
C CYS A 325 7.92 0.24 -12.29
N GLN A 326 8.42 -0.13 -11.12
CA GLN A 326 7.65 -0.16 -9.88
C GLN A 326 8.42 0.58 -8.79
N ILE A 327 7.68 1.37 -8.01
CA ILE A 327 8.20 2.06 -6.83
C ILE A 327 7.82 1.24 -5.61
N ASN A 328 8.79 0.97 -4.74
CA ASN A 328 8.59 0.25 -3.50
C ASN A 328 9.28 0.98 -2.35
N SER A 329 8.92 0.61 -1.12
CA SER A 329 9.52 1.15 0.10
C SER A 329 9.86 0.03 1.06
N VAL A 330 11.01 0.15 1.72
CA VAL A 330 11.46 -0.78 2.76
C VAL A 330 11.82 -0.01 4.02
N GLN A 331 11.43 -0.53 5.18
CA GLN A 331 11.82 0.01 6.47
C GLN A 331 13.17 -0.56 6.86
N ILE A 332 14.11 0.32 7.23
CA ILE A 332 15.45 -0.08 7.66
C ILE A 332 15.91 0.78 8.85
N SER A 333 16.51 0.14 9.84
CA SER A 333 17.11 0.75 11.01
C SER A 333 18.51 1.25 10.68
N THR A 334 18.85 2.46 11.11
CA THR A 334 20.17 3.06 10.85
C THR A 334 20.46 4.18 11.84
N GLU A 335 21.74 4.44 12.10
CA GLU A 335 22.18 5.65 12.80
C GLU A 335 22.37 6.81 11.80
N ASN A 336 22.88 6.51 10.60
CA ASN A 336 23.10 7.46 9.54
C ASN A 336 22.26 7.16 8.29
N PRO A 337 21.22 7.96 7.96
CA PRO A 337 20.37 7.72 6.77
C PRO A 337 21.12 7.77 5.43
N GLN A 338 22.30 8.39 5.37
CA GLN A 338 23.14 8.38 4.16
C GLN A 338 23.86 7.05 3.94
N SER A 339 23.97 6.20 4.96
CA SER A 339 24.56 4.86 4.86
C SER A 339 23.66 3.88 4.09
N ILE A 340 22.35 4.18 3.97
CA ILE A 340 21.40 3.29 3.33
C ILE A 340 21.74 3.14 1.85
N SER A 341 22.03 1.91 1.46
CA SER A 341 22.31 1.48 0.09
C SER A 341 21.34 0.38 -0.31
N ILE A 342 21.09 0.29 -1.61
CA ILE A 342 20.11 -0.63 -2.18
C ILE A 342 20.75 -1.30 -3.38
N SER A 343 20.66 -2.62 -3.46
CA SER A 343 21.20 -3.40 -4.58
C SER A 343 20.26 -4.54 -4.95
N LEU A 344 20.26 -4.92 -6.22
CA LEU A 344 19.51 -6.09 -6.68
C LEU A 344 20.35 -7.34 -6.38
N LYS A 345 19.82 -8.24 -5.56
CA LYS A 345 20.50 -9.48 -5.16
C LYS A 345 20.43 -10.52 -6.26
N ASN A 346 19.28 -10.72 -6.90
CA ASN A 346 19.16 -11.56 -8.08
C ASN A 346 19.38 -10.72 -9.36
N LYS A 347 20.62 -10.65 -9.85
CA LYS A 347 20.98 -9.91 -11.07
C LYS A 347 20.50 -10.58 -12.37
N GLY A 348 19.24 -11.01 -12.42
CA GLY A 348 18.65 -11.60 -13.61
C GLY A 348 18.98 -13.07 -13.85
N ASP A 349 19.84 -13.74 -13.07
CA ASP A 349 20.14 -15.18 -13.23
C ASP A 349 18.91 -16.06 -12.99
N ILE A 350 18.08 -15.67 -12.03
CA ILE A 350 16.78 -16.32 -11.78
C ILE A 350 15.82 -16.02 -12.94
N SER A 351 15.75 -14.77 -13.40
CA SER A 351 14.92 -14.40 -14.55
C SER A 351 15.34 -15.13 -15.82
N SER A 352 16.64 -15.28 -16.10
CA SER A 352 17.14 -16.00 -17.27
C SER A 352 16.85 -17.50 -17.16
N SER A 353 16.99 -18.08 -15.97
CA SER A 353 16.61 -19.48 -15.73
C SER A 353 15.11 -19.69 -15.97
N ILE A 354 14.28 -18.74 -15.55
CA ILE A 354 12.84 -18.76 -15.80
C ILE A 354 12.54 -18.60 -17.29
N ASP A 355 13.15 -17.62 -17.99
CA ASP A 355 13.01 -17.42 -19.44
C ASP A 355 13.34 -18.71 -20.23
N GLU A 356 14.45 -19.38 -19.87
CA GLU A 356 14.88 -20.63 -20.49
C GLU A 356 13.90 -21.77 -20.24
N LEU A 357 13.36 -21.88 -19.02
CA LEU A 357 12.36 -22.88 -18.66
C LEU A 357 11.02 -22.62 -19.34
N GLU A 358 10.58 -21.37 -19.46
CA GLU A 358 9.37 -21.00 -20.21
C GLU A 358 9.50 -21.38 -21.69
N LYS A 359 10.65 -21.07 -22.30
CA LYS A 359 10.93 -21.47 -23.68
C LYS A 359 10.91 -22.99 -23.83
N LYS A 360 11.56 -23.72 -22.93
CA LYS A 360 11.56 -25.20 -22.91
C LYS A 360 10.15 -25.77 -22.76
N VAL A 361 9.31 -25.18 -21.90
CA VAL A 361 7.90 -25.56 -21.73
C VAL A 361 7.13 -25.36 -23.03
N SER A 362 7.28 -24.21 -23.68
CA SER A 362 6.64 -23.90 -24.96
C SER A 362 7.06 -24.90 -26.05
N ASP A 363 8.36 -25.15 -26.20
CA ASP A 363 8.91 -26.08 -27.19
C ASP A 363 8.39 -27.51 -26.98
N LEU A 364 8.31 -27.96 -25.72
CA LEU A 364 7.78 -29.29 -25.39
C LEU A 364 6.27 -29.39 -25.66
N GLN A 365 5.50 -28.34 -25.40
CA GLN A 365 4.08 -28.29 -25.72
C GLN A 365 3.84 -28.38 -27.23
N GLU A 366 4.65 -27.68 -28.03
CA GLU A 366 4.59 -27.73 -29.49
C GLU A 366 4.93 -29.14 -30.01
N LYS A 367 6.02 -29.76 -29.52
CA LYS A 367 6.38 -31.14 -29.89
C LYS A 367 5.28 -32.15 -29.56
N ILE A 368 4.66 -32.05 -28.38
CA ILE A 368 3.52 -32.91 -28.00
C ILE A 368 2.35 -32.71 -28.97
N LYS A 369 2.06 -31.47 -29.37
CA LYS A 369 0.99 -31.17 -30.33
C LYS A 369 1.29 -31.82 -31.69
N THR A 370 2.51 -31.68 -32.20
CA THR A 370 2.93 -32.28 -33.47
C THR A 370 2.84 -33.81 -33.44
N GLU A 371 3.33 -34.47 -32.38
CA GLU A 371 3.27 -35.93 -32.28
C GLU A 371 1.83 -36.44 -32.12
N LYS A 372 0.96 -35.71 -31.40
CA LYS A 372 -0.47 -36.02 -31.34
C LYS A 372 -1.16 -35.91 -32.71
N GLN A 373 -0.84 -34.89 -33.50
CA GLN A 373 -1.38 -34.73 -34.85
C GLN A 373 -0.93 -35.89 -35.76
N ARG A 374 0.34 -36.31 -35.67
CA ARG A 374 0.84 -37.49 -36.40
C ARG A 374 0.09 -38.76 -36.01
N LEU A 375 -0.12 -38.97 -34.71
CA LEU A 375 -0.88 -40.10 -34.20
C LEU A 375 -2.32 -40.05 -34.70
N GLU A 376 -2.96 -38.89 -34.67
CA GLU A 376 -4.33 -38.70 -35.18
C GLU A 376 -4.45 -39.04 -36.67
N ILE A 377 -3.50 -38.57 -37.50
CA ILE A 377 -3.44 -38.91 -38.93
C ILE A 377 -3.29 -40.43 -39.12
N LEU A 378 -2.37 -41.05 -38.38
CA LEU A 378 -2.10 -42.49 -38.48
C LEU A 378 -3.34 -43.33 -38.12
N ILE A 379 -4.07 -42.97 -37.07
CA ILE A 379 -5.27 -43.70 -36.64
C ILE A 379 -6.39 -43.65 -37.68
N HIS A 380 -6.48 -42.55 -38.44
CA HIS A 380 -7.50 -42.35 -39.47
C HIS A 380 -7.06 -42.81 -40.88
N GLN A 381 -5.83 -43.30 -41.06
CA GLN A 381 -5.40 -43.84 -42.34
C GLN A 381 -6.06 -45.20 -42.63
N THR A 382 -6.77 -45.26 -43.75
CA THR A 382 -7.35 -46.48 -44.32
C THR A 382 -6.93 -46.65 -45.79
N PRO A 383 -6.40 -47.83 -46.19
CA PRO A 383 -6.13 -49.02 -45.36
C PRO A 383 -4.92 -48.84 -44.43
N ARG A 384 -4.90 -49.56 -43.30
CA ARG A 384 -3.79 -49.51 -42.33
C ARG A 384 -2.52 -50.12 -42.93
N SER A 385 -1.37 -49.52 -42.68
CA SER A 385 -0.08 -50.05 -43.11
C SER A 385 0.32 -51.30 -42.32
N LEU A 386 1.24 -52.10 -42.86
CA LEU A 386 1.84 -53.25 -42.16
C LEU A 386 2.65 -52.85 -40.91
N THR A 387 3.07 -51.58 -40.82
CA THR A 387 3.86 -51.02 -39.70
C THR A 387 3.01 -50.27 -38.68
N TYR A 388 1.67 -50.27 -38.85
CA TYR A 388 0.74 -49.47 -38.06
C TYR A 388 0.94 -49.63 -36.54
N ASP A 389 0.93 -50.86 -36.02
CA ASP A 389 1.02 -51.10 -34.57
C ASP A 389 2.36 -50.62 -34.00
N LEU A 390 3.45 -50.78 -34.76
CA LEU A 390 4.78 -50.31 -34.37
C LEU A 390 4.86 -48.78 -34.35
N GLU A 391 4.30 -48.12 -35.36
CA GLU A 391 4.27 -46.66 -35.45
C GLU A 391 3.38 -46.03 -34.37
N VAL A 392 2.22 -46.62 -34.09
CA VAL A 392 1.33 -46.19 -32.99
C VAL A 392 2.05 -46.31 -31.65
N THR A 393 2.71 -47.44 -31.38
CA THR A 393 3.47 -47.66 -30.13
C THR A 393 4.58 -46.61 -29.97
N LYS A 394 5.37 -46.40 -31.02
CA LYS A 394 6.45 -45.40 -31.02
C LYS A 394 5.94 -43.98 -30.77
N LEU A 395 4.84 -43.59 -31.41
CA LEU A 395 4.24 -42.26 -31.22
C LEU A 395 3.69 -42.10 -29.80
N THR A 396 3.06 -43.13 -29.23
CA THR A 396 2.54 -43.08 -27.86
C THR A 396 3.67 -43.00 -26.82
N GLU A 397 4.75 -43.78 -26.97
CA GLU A 397 5.95 -43.69 -26.12
C GLU A 397 6.61 -42.30 -26.21
N ASN A 398 6.76 -41.75 -27.41
CA ASN A 398 7.28 -40.39 -27.60
C ASN A 398 6.44 -39.33 -26.88
N ILE A 399 5.10 -39.41 -27.01
CA ILE A 399 4.18 -38.48 -26.34
C ILE A 399 4.30 -38.61 -24.81
N GLU A 400 4.44 -39.82 -24.29
CA GLU A 400 4.64 -40.06 -22.87
C GLU A 400 5.95 -39.46 -22.37
N HIS A 401 7.05 -39.69 -23.08
CA HIS A 401 8.37 -39.13 -22.73
C HIS A 401 8.33 -37.59 -22.73
N LEU A 402 7.78 -36.98 -23.78
CA LEU A 402 7.63 -35.53 -23.87
C LEU A 402 6.75 -34.94 -22.75
N ARG A 403 5.69 -35.65 -22.34
CA ARG A 403 4.85 -35.25 -21.18
C ARG A 403 5.64 -35.30 -19.87
N ASN A 404 6.46 -36.32 -19.68
CA ASN A 404 7.30 -36.45 -18.49
C ASN A 404 8.34 -35.33 -18.44
N ASP A 405 8.96 -35.00 -19.57
CA ASP A 405 9.91 -33.88 -19.69
C ASP A 405 9.22 -32.53 -19.44
N LEU A 406 8.01 -32.33 -19.96
CA LEU A 406 7.20 -31.14 -19.73
C LEU A 406 6.88 -30.97 -18.23
N ASN A 407 6.45 -32.04 -17.57
CA ASN A 407 6.15 -32.03 -16.14
C ASN A 407 7.41 -31.71 -15.32
N ARG A 408 8.55 -32.29 -15.67
CA ARG A 408 9.84 -32.01 -15.01
C ARG A 408 10.23 -30.55 -15.16
N ALA A 409 10.15 -29.99 -16.36
CA ALA A 409 10.45 -28.58 -16.61
C ALA A 409 9.51 -27.64 -15.82
N LYS A 410 8.22 -27.97 -15.71
CA LYS A 410 7.27 -27.19 -14.89
C LYS A 410 7.58 -27.26 -13.39
N VAL A 411 7.95 -28.42 -12.88
CA VAL A 411 8.34 -28.60 -11.47
C VAL A 411 9.62 -27.80 -11.18
N GLU A 412 10.60 -27.87 -12.07
CA GLU A 412 11.85 -27.10 -11.97
C GLU A 412 11.55 -25.59 -11.96
N MET A 413 10.72 -25.11 -12.87
CA MET A 413 10.28 -23.70 -12.92
C MET A 413 9.59 -23.27 -11.62
N PHE A 414 8.70 -24.11 -11.08
CA PHE A 414 8.05 -23.84 -9.79
C PHE A 414 9.05 -23.85 -8.63
N SER A 415 10.07 -24.69 -8.67
CA SER A 415 11.12 -24.73 -7.64
C SER A 415 11.97 -23.46 -7.65
N VAL A 416 12.35 -22.96 -8.84
CA VAL A 416 13.10 -21.70 -9.00
C VAL A 416 12.27 -20.51 -8.53
N LEU A 417 10.97 -20.50 -8.87
CA LEU A 417 10.04 -19.47 -8.38
C LEU A 417 9.83 -19.51 -6.86
N ASN A 418 10.10 -20.62 -6.18
CA ASN A 418 9.86 -20.74 -4.73
C ASN A 418 11.12 -20.94 -3.89
N ALA A 419 12.31 -20.94 -4.50
CA ALA A 419 13.57 -20.98 -3.78
C ALA A 419 13.65 -19.77 -2.84
N ARG A 420 13.78 -20.03 -1.53
CA ARG A 420 13.89 -19.03 -0.47
C ARG A 420 15.34 -18.68 -0.20
#